data_AF-A0A537Q9W0-F1
#
_entry.id   AF-A0A537Q9W0-F1
#
_cell.length_a   1.000
_cell.length_b   1.000
_cell.length_c   1.000
_cell.angle_alpha   90.00
_cell.angle_beta   90.00
_cell.angle_gamma   90.00
#
_symmetry.space_group_name_H-M   'P 1'
#
loop_
_entity.id
_entity.type
_entity.pdbx_description
1 polymer ?
#
loop_
_entity_poly.entity_id
_entity_poly.type
_entity_poly.pdbx_seq_one_letter_code
_entity_poly.pdbx_strand_id
1 'polypeptide(L)'
;MRILSPPRRPRYLPSTSATPCSTPCPTEHRASGIRLKRPLRAPNVPPAKSPSPRPSPRRRGEGAGKVSRSASAGRGRGPRIPDQVREEGEGQIMKVFVFDLLAYGEQLEHLKIDNELPYPLSNQYFRPEVAARTYAEHLEAWEELDRLGYDGVGFNEHHCSPYGLMNSPNLLAAAAAQRTKNLKLLIYGNLLPLHEPLRLAEELAMLDCMSNGRLISGFARGIPREYQVHNVPLAQSRARFEEAFEIFSYDGVFWSYKDVALWPRPLQRPRPPIWMPIVGSKESIEFAARHNLPITPGLGRSQGLRDDIIRYYARCLTQSGHRITLDHLSLGISAYVADSKAGAVREMGPHHLYFNRTLFSHGNFTETERQRETGYASPGSTDYVSPENLRAAQFARDDFRGLTMADVERQAEHMPWGTSDEVARRIIDAADSAGANTVQVSLNRGVLPHEMFMEQIRRFAAEVLPALQSHRVERVPIAEEVAA
;
A
#
# COMPACT_ATOMS: atom_id res chain seq x y z
N MET A 1 -28.91 50.48 -17.76
CA MET A 1 -28.96 50.09 -19.19
C MET A 1 -28.68 48.60 -19.28
N ARG A 2 -29.69 47.84 -19.73
CA ARG A 2 -29.68 46.46 -20.25
C ARG A 2 -29.30 45.27 -19.34
N ILE A 3 -30.37 44.62 -18.88
CA ILE A 3 -30.51 43.19 -18.62
C ILE A 3 -30.22 42.42 -19.92
N LEU A 4 -29.41 41.35 -19.86
CA LEU A 4 -29.31 40.34 -20.92
C LEU A 4 -29.38 38.93 -20.30
N SER A 5 -30.36 38.16 -20.76
CA SER A 5 -30.66 36.77 -20.42
C SER A 5 -29.63 35.77 -20.98
N PRO A 6 -29.54 34.53 -20.43
CA PRO A 6 -28.62 33.51 -20.93
C PRO A 6 -29.15 32.79 -22.20
N PRO A 7 -28.29 32.14 -23.00
CA PRO A 7 -28.66 31.54 -24.28
C PRO A 7 -29.42 30.20 -24.14
N ARG A 8 -30.30 29.95 -25.12
CA ARG A 8 -31.18 28.78 -25.25
C ARG A 8 -30.42 27.53 -25.69
N ARG A 9 -30.79 26.37 -25.13
CA ARG A 9 -30.44 25.03 -25.63
C ARG A 9 -31.15 24.72 -26.96
N PRO A 10 -30.56 23.95 -27.89
CA PRO A 10 -31.23 23.56 -29.13
C PRO A 10 -32.28 22.46 -28.88
N ARG A 11 -33.42 22.60 -29.57
CA ARG A 11 -34.54 21.65 -29.63
C ARG A 11 -34.25 20.59 -30.69
N TYR A 12 -34.43 19.32 -30.34
CA TYR A 12 -34.58 18.22 -31.29
C TYR A 12 -35.97 18.28 -31.94
N LEU A 13 -36.04 18.14 -33.26
CA LEU A 13 -37.27 17.87 -34.02
C LEU A 13 -37.31 16.39 -34.42
N PRO A 14 -38.50 15.76 -34.47
CA PRO A 14 -38.66 14.35 -34.81
C PRO A 14 -38.89 14.15 -36.32
N SER A 15 -38.34 13.06 -36.87
CA SER A 15 -38.67 12.59 -38.22
C SER A 15 -39.57 11.34 -38.15
N THR A 16 -40.72 11.44 -38.79
CA THR A 16 -41.73 10.39 -38.99
C THR A 16 -41.50 9.65 -40.32
N SER A 17 -41.61 8.32 -40.33
CA SER A 17 -42.33 7.57 -41.39
C SER A 17 -42.53 6.10 -40.98
N ALA A 18 -43.79 5.65 -41.10
CA ALA A 18 -44.38 4.35 -40.78
C ALA A 18 -43.87 3.22 -41.72
N THR A 19 -44.11 1.92 -41.52
CA THR A 19 -45.38 1.17 -41.34
C THR A 19 -45.07 -0.31 -40.93
N PRO A 20 -46.06 -1.16 -40.54
CA PRO A 20 -45.92 -2.15 -39.47
C PRO A 20 -45.93 -3.61 -39.95
N CYS A 21 -45.45 -4.53 -39.12
CA CYS A 21 -45.68 -5.97 -39.29
C CYS A 21 -46.37 -6.56 -38.06
N SER A 22 -47.45 -7.27 -38.35
CA SER A 22 -48.42 -7.92 -37.48
C SER A 22 -47.99 -9.32 -37.06
N THR A 23 -48.10 -9.67 -35.77
CA THR A 23 -48.88 -10.81 -35.22
C THR A 23 -48.64 -11.00 -33.71
N PRO A 24 -49.61 -11.58 -32.96
CA PRO A 24 -49.80 -11.32 -31.53
C PRO A 24 -49.25 -12.41 -30.60
N CYS A 25 -48.84 -12.01 -29.40
CA CYS A 25 -48.50 -12.89 -28.28
C CYS A 25 -49.67 -12.92 -27.27
N PRO A 26 -50.14 -14.09 -26.80
CA PRO A 26 -51.35 -14.19 -26.00
C PRO A 26 -51.10 -13.90 -24.51
N THR A 27 -52.01 -13.14 -23.92
CA THR A 27 -52.24 -13.00 -22.48
C THR A 27 -53.00 -14.20 -21.93
N GLU A 28 -52.54 -14.80 -20.84
CA GLU A 28 -53.41 -15.46 -19.87
C GLU A 28 -53.00 -15.19 -18.42
N HIS A 29 -54.05 -15.08 -17.61
CA HIS A 29 -54.09 -14.74 -16.20
C HIS A 29 -53.42 -15.78 -15.28
N ARG A 30 -52.81 -15.30 -14.19
CA ARG A 30 -53.24 -15.68 -12.83
C ARG A 30 -52.63 -14.75 -11.78
N ALA A 31 -53.52 -14.00 -11.14
CA ALA A 31 -53.26 -13.30 -9.90
C ALA A 31 -53.33 -14.29 -8.74
N SER A 32 -52.29 -14.31 -7.89
CA SER A 32 -52.37 -14.84 -6.53
C SER A 32 -51.90 -13.74 -5.58
N GLY A 33 -52.83 -13.29 -4.73
CA GLY A 33 -52.62 -12.18 -3.81
C GLY A 33 -51.70 -12.57 -2.67
N ILE A 34 -50.75 -11.68 -2.36
CA ILE A 34 -50.06 -11.66 -1.07
C ILE A 34 -50.32 -10.29 -0.45
N ARG A 35 -51.05 -10.32 0.68
CA ARG A 35 -51.32 -9.19 1.58
C ARG A 35 -50.01 -8.55 2.05
N LEU A 36 -49.77 -7.30 1.67
CA LEU A 36 -48.78 -6.44 2.32
C LEU A 36 -49.29 -6.00 3.70
N LYS A 37 -48.63 -6.48 4.77
CA LYS A 37 -48.85 -6.02 6.14
C LYS A 37 -48.32 -4.58 6.30
N ARG A 38 -49.12 -3.74 6.97
CA ARG A 38 -48.80 -2.35 7.38
C ARG A 38 -47.44 -2.26 8.11
N PRO A 39 -46.69 -1.15 7.95
CA PRO A 39 -45.47 -0.94 8.74
C PRO A 39 -45.81 -0.61 10.20
N LEU A 40 -45.04 -1.22 11.11
CA LEU A 40 -45.10 -1.00 12.55
C LEU A 40 -44.57 0.40 12.91
N ARG A 41 -45.27 1.05 13.85
CA ARG A 41 -44.89 2.33 14.47
C ARG A 41 -43.53 2.24 15.16
N ALA A 42 -42.68 3.24 14.94
CA ALA A 42 -41.47 3.47 15.74
C ALA A 42 -41.83 3.80 17.21
N PRO A 43 -41.06 3.32 18.19
CA PRO A 43 -41.29 3.66 19.60
C PRO A 43 -40.81 5.08 19.94
N ASN A 44 -41.62 5.79 20.73
CA ASN A 44 -41.36 7.12 21.28
C ASN A 44 -40.09 7.12 22.15
N VAL A 45 -39.13 7.98 21.81
CA VAL A 45 -37.97 8.34 22.65
C VAL A 45 -38.34 9.58 23.48
N PRO A 46 -38.27 9.57 24.82
CA PRO A 46 -38.48 10.76 25.63
C PRO A 46 -37.25 11.70 25.58
N PRO A 47 -37.43 13.03 25.65
CA PRO A 47 -36.34 13.98 25.47
C PRO A 47 -35.35 13.95 26.66
N ALA A 48 -34.07 14.01 26.33
CA ALA A 48 -32.97 14.07 27.29
C ALA A 48 -32.98 15.40 28.07
N LYS A 49 -32.80 15.31 29.39
CA LYS A 49 -32.68 16.44 30.30
C LYS A 49 -31.34 17.17 30.08
N SER A 50 -31.41 18.49 29.92
CA SER A 50 -30.27 19.41 29.86
C SER A 50 -29.45 19.43 31.17
N PRO A 51 -28.11 19.45 31.11
CA PRO A 51 -27.28 19.60 32.31
C PRO A 51 -27.16 21.07 32.73
N SER A 52 -27.31 21.32 34.03
CA SER A 52 -27.16 22.61 34.70
C SER A 52 -25.70 23.09 34.79
N PRO A 53 -25.44 24.42 34.84
CA PRO A 53 -24.10 24.99 34.73
C PRO A 53 -23.30 24.95 36.04
N ARG A 54 -21.98 24.74 35.94
CA ARG A 54 -21.00 24.86 37.04
C ARG A 54 -20.69 26.34 37.35
N PRO A 55 -20.34 26.69 38.60
CA PRO A 55 -20.11 28.08 38.99
C PRO A 55 -18.68 28.57 38.68
N SER A 56 -18.59 29.86 38.33
CA SER A 56 -17.38 30.65 38.09
C SER A 56 -16.61 31.01 39.38
N PRO A 57 -15.27 31.14 39.35
CA PRO A 57 -14.50 31.56 40.52
C PRO A 57 -14.48 33.09 40.72
N ARG A 58 -14.49 33.50 41.98
CA ARG A 58 -14.51 34.88 42.47
C ARG A 58 -13.17 35.60 42.25
N ARG A 59 -13.27 36.89 41.88
CA ARG A 59 -12.20 37.90 41.96
C ARG A 59 -11.88 38.30 43.41
N ARG A 60 -10.60 38.41 43.73
CA ARG A 60 -9.91 39.36 44.65
C ARG A 60 -8.44 39.35 44.22
N GLY A 61 -7.66 40.40 44.16
CA GLY A 61 -7.78 41.82 44.47
C GLY A 61 -6.41 42.44 44.10
N GLU A 62 -6.42 43.70 43.72
CA GLU A 62 -5.24 44.47 43.31
C GLU A 62 -4.25 44.66 44.46
N GLY A 63 -2.95 44.71 44.13
CA GLY A 63 -1.88 45.09 45.03
C GLY A 63 -0.63 45.44 44.24
N ALA A 64 -0.39 46.74 44.05
CA ALA A 64 0.75 47.29 43.35
C ALA A 64 2.05 47.16 44.18
N GLY A 65 3.16 46.87 43.50
CA GLY A 65 4.51 46.90 44.06
C GLY A 65 5.56 47.01 42.94
N LYS A 66 6.22 48.17 42.86
CA LYS A 66 7.34 48.46 41.95
C LYS A 66 8.66 47.88 42.48
N VAL A 67 9.65 47.80 41.57
CA VAL A 67 11.12 47.68 41.77
C VAL A 67 11.56 46.23 42.05
N SER A 68 12.59 45.62 41.43
CA SER A 68 13.84 46.04 40.79
C SER A 68 14.29 45.04 39.71
N ARG A 69 15.23 45.48 38.85
CA ARG A 69 16.05 44.61 38.00
C ARG A 69 16.95 43.72 38.86
N SER A 70 16.96 42.42 38.57
CA SER A 70 18.14 41.57 38.74
C SER A 70 18.23 40.60 37.57
N ALA A 71 19.42 40.54 36.97
CA ALA A 71 19.76 39.58 35.93
C ALA A 71 20.02 38.21 36.58
N SER A 72 19.42 37.15 36.05
CA SER A 72 19.98 35.81 36.18
C SER A 72 19.70 35.01 34.91
N ALA A 73 20.78 34.44 34.38
CA ALA A 73 20.77 33.55 33.24
C ALA A 73 19.99 32.28 33.57
N GLY A 74 19.10 31.88 32.65
CA GLY A 74 18.42 30.59 32.68
C GLY A 74 18.17 30.14 31.26
N ARG A 75 19.20 29.59 30.60
CA ARG A 75 19.04 28.83 29.36
C ARG A 75 18.20 27.59 29.68
N GLY A 76 16.89 27.69 29.49
CA GLY A 76 16.00 26.54 29.49
C GLY A 76 16.32 25.66 28.29
N ARG A 77 17.17 24.66 28.49
CA ARG A 77 17.32 23.54 27.57
C ARG A 77 15.99 22.79 27.53
N GLY A 78 15.19 23.01 26.48
CA GLY A 78 14.21 21.99 26.07
C GLY A 78 14.96 20.67 25.82
N PRO A 79 14.28 19.51 25.93
CA PRO A 79 14.92 18.22 25.74
C PRO A 79 15.57 18.20 24.36
N ARG A 80 16.90 18.23 24.33
CA ARG A 80 17.68 17.93 23.13
C ARG A 80 17.42 16.46 22.84
N ILE A 81 16.65 16.19 21.80
CA ILE A 81 16.68 14.90 21.13
C ILE A 81 18.14 14.71 20.70
N PRO A 82 18.80 13.60 21.03
CA PRO A 82 20.10 13.33 20.44
C PRO A 82 19.84 13.10 18.96
N ASP A 83 20.30 14.02 18.11
CA ASP A 83 20.78 13.65 16.78
C ASP A 83 21.92 12.67 17.04
N GLN A 84 21.59 11.38 17.13
CA GLN A 84 22.60 10.35 16.94
C GLN A 84 22.95 10.42 15.45
N VAL A 85 23.94 11.24 15.13
CA VAL A 85 24.89 10.88 14.08
C VAL A 85 25.46 9.54 14.54
N ARG A 86 24.84 8.45 14.08
CA ARG A 86 25.29 7.09 14.37
C ARG A 86 26.60 6.89 13.63
N GLU A 87 27.62 6.43 14.34
CA GLU A 87 28.92 6.14 13.75
C GLU A 87 28.76 5.18 12.57
N GLU A 88 29.30 5.56 11.41
CA GLU A 88 29.37 4.70 10.23
C GLU A 88 30.27 3.50 10.57
N GLY A 89 29.69 2.31 10.74
CA GLY A 89 30.46 1.07 10.92
C GLY A 89 29.79 -0.05 11.74
N GLU A 90 28.75 0.24 12.51
CA GLU A 90 28.04 -0.80 13.27
C GLU A 90 26.87 -1.37 12.45
N GLY A 91 26.96 -2.64 12.04
CA GLY A 91 25.91 -3.34 11.31
C GLY A 91 24.55 -3.23 11.99
N GLN A 92 23.48 -3.11 11.20
CA GLN A 92 22.13 -2.89 11.73
C GLN A 92 21.36 -4.20 11.82
N ILE A 93 20.60 -4.36 12.91
CA ILE A 93 19.70 -5.50 13.12
C ILE A 93 18.60 -5.47 12.06
N MET A 94 18.33 -6.62 11.46
CA MET A 94 17.28 -6.76 10.45
C MET A 94 15.89 -6.55 11.04
N LYS A 95 15.08 -5.71 10.37
CA LYS A 95 13.66 -5.49 10.69
C LYS A 95 12.79 -6.38 9.80
N VAL A 96 11.83 -7.06 10.41
CA VAL A 96 10.94 -8.00 9.71
C VAL A 96 9.51 -7.47 9.71
N PHE A 97 9.10 -6.99 8.55
CA PHE A 97 7.73 -6.59 8.27
C PHE A 97 6.99 -7.73 7.58
N VAL A 98 5.70 -7.87 7.83
CA VAL A 98 4.84 -8.76 7.04
C VAL A 98 4.11 -7.94 5.98
N PHE A 99 4.20 -8.34 4.71
CA PHE A 99 3.39 -7.75 3.64
C PHE A 99 2.17 -8.63 3.38
N ASP A 100 0.99 -8.09 3.65
CA ASP A 100 -0.28 -8.78 3.50
C ASP A 100 -1.14 -8.06 2.46
N LEU A 101 -1.49 -8.77 1.39
CA LEU A 101 -2.25 -8.21 0.29
C LEU A 101 -3.75 -8.04 0.61
N LEU A 102 -4.25 -8.90 1.51
CA LEU A 102 -5.68 -9.04 1.82
C LEU A 102 -6.51 -9.26 0.55
N ALA A 103 -6.26 -10.37 -0.15
CA ALA A 103 -7.04 -10.77 -1.33
C ALA A 103 -8.47 -11.18 -0.95
N TYR A 104 -9.40 -11.17 -1.93
CA TYR A 104 -10.74 -11.69 -1.69
C TYR A 104 -10.69 -13.19 -1.34
N GLY A 105 -11.23 -13.55 -0.17
CA GLY A 105 -11.07 -14.87 0.46
C GLY A 105 -11.87 -16.03 -0.15
N GLU A 106 -12.21 -15.96 -1.44
CA GLU A 106 -12.92 -17.02 -2.17
C GLU A 106 -12.21 -17.33 -3.49
N GLN A 107 -12.22 -18.60 -3.88
CA GLN A 107 -11.56 -19.08 -5.08
C GLN A 107 -12.39 -18.77 -6.32
N LEU A 108 -11.84 -17.95 -7.22
CA LEU A 108 -12.55 -17.45 -8.41
C LEU A 108 -12.14 -18.15 -9.72
N GLU A 109 -11.32 -19.21 -9.65
CA GLU A 109 -10.78 -19.89 -10.85
C GLU A 109 -11.89 -20.47 -11.74
N HIS A 110 -12.99 -20.92 -11.14
CA HIS A 110 -14.16 -21.47 -11.84
C HIS A 110 -14.93 -20.44 -12.70
N LEU A 111 -14.62 -19.15 -12.55
CA LEU A 111 -15.23 -18.05 -13.32
C LEU A 111 -14.40 -17.64 -14.54
N LYS A 112 -13.26 -18.30 -14.79
CA LYS A 112 -12.39 -17.95 -15.90
C LYS A 112 -13.02 -18.27 -17.25
N ILE A 113 -12.80 -17.39 -18.22
CA ILE A 113 -13.10 -17.58 -19.64
C ILE A 113 -11.76 -17.46 -20.38
N ASP A 114 -11.40 -18.44 -21.20
CA ASP A 114 -10.12 -18.50 -21.92
C ASP A 114 -8.89 -18.32 -21.00
N ASN A 115 -8.91 -18.97 -19.84
CA ASN A 115 -7.91 -18.88 -18.76
C ASN A 115 -7.79 -17.51 -18.06
N GLU A 116 -8.72 -16.59 -18.32
CA GLU A 116 -8.73 -15.26 -17.73
C GLU A 116 -9.96 -15.01 -16.85
N LEU A 117 -9.74 -14.38 -15.70
CA LEU A 117 -10.86 -13.88 -14.91
C LEU A 117 -11.41 -12.62 -15.60
N PRO A 118 -12.70 -12.58 -15.99
CA PRO A 118 -13.25 -11.48 -16.79
C PRO A 118 -13.12 -10.13 -16.09
N TYR A 119 -12.64 -9.10 -16.79
CA TYR A 119 -12.52 -7.75 -16.24
C TYR A 119 -13.44 -6.76 -16.97
N PRO A 120 -14.28 -5.97 -16.24
CA PRO A 120 -14.50 -6.02 -14.80
C PRO A 120 -15.22 -7.31 -14.36
N LEU A 121 -14.90 -7.81 -13.16
CA LEU A 121 -15.66 -8.91 -12.58
C LEU A 121 -17.02 -8.41 -12.08
N SER A 122 -18.09 -9.09 -12.46
CA SER A 122 -19.45 -8.71 -12.03
C SER A 122 -19.63 -8.82 -10.51
N ASN A 123 -20.27 -7.82 -9.90
CA ASN A 123 -20.58 -7.81 -8.47
C ASN A 123 -21.51 -8.94 -8.02
N GLN A 124 -22.16 -9.67 -8.94
CA GLN A 124 -22.94 -10.87 -8.60
C GLN A 124 -22.09 -11.98 -7.97
N TYR A 125 -20.78 -11.96 -8.19
CA TYR A 125 -19.82 -12.91 -7.61
C TYR A 125 -19.25 -12.44 -6.26
N PHE A 126 -19.60 -11.23 -5.82
CA PHE A 126 -19.17 -10.72 -4.53
C PHE A 126 -20.13 -11.17 -3.42
N ARG A 127 -19.57 -11.75 -2.36
CA ARG A 127 -20.31 -12.17 -1.17
C ARG A 127 -19.89 -11.30 0.03
N PRO A 128 -20.79 -10.47 0.58
CA PRO A 128 -20.47 -9.63 1.73
C PRO A 128 -19.94 -10.40 2.95
N GLU A 129 -20.40 -11.62 3.15
CA GLU A 129 -20.01 -12.48 4.27
C GLU A 129 -18.57 -12.97 4.14
N VAL A 130 -18.10 -13.21 2.91
CA VAL A 130 -16.70 -13.54 2.63
C VAL A 130 -15.81 -12.35 2.96
N ALA A 131 -16.17 -11.15 2.48
CA ALA A 131 -15.40 -9.95 2.78
C ALA A 131 -15.36 -9.63 4.28
N ALA A 132 -16.50 -9.73 4.98
CA ALA A 132 -16.58 -9.52 6.42
C ALA A 132 -15.67 -10.50 7.19
N ARG A 133 -15.68 -11.78 6.81
CA ARG A 133 -14.78 -12.79 7.38
C ARG A 133 -13.32 -12.46 7.09
N THR A 134 -12.96 -12.18 5.83
CA THR A 134 -11.58 -11.83 5.44
C THR A 134 -11.05 -10.66 6.26
N TYR A 135 -11.82 -9.57 6.45
CA TYR A 135 -11.35 -8.47 7.29
C TYR A 135 -11.12 -8.87 8.75
N ALA A 136 -12.01 -9.70 9.33
CA ALA A 136 -11.88 -10.14 10.71
C ALA A 136 -10.65 -11.04 10.91
N GLU A 137 -10.44 -12.00 10.00
CA GLU A 137 -9.30 -12.92 9.97
C GLU A 137 -7.97 -12.16 9.88
N HIS A 138 -7.85 -11.21 8.95
CA HIS A 138 -6.63 -10.45 8.78
C HIS A 138 -6.34 -9.51 9.97
N LEU A 139 -7.36 -8.90 10.57
CA LEU A 139 -7.18 -8.13 11.81
C LEU A 139 -6.70 -8.99 12.99
N GLU A 140 -7.15 -10.25 13.08
CA GLU A 140 -6.64 -11.22 14.06
C GLU A 140 -5.18 -11.59 13.77
N ALA A 141 -4.83 -11.84 12.50
CA ALA A 141 -3.47 -12.13 12.10
C ALA A 141 -2.51 -10.99 12.46
N TRP A 142 -2.90 -9.73 12.23
CA TRP A 142 -2.06 -8.57 12.56
C TRP A 142 -1.92 -8.34 14.08
N GLU A 143 -2.94 -8.71 14.87
CA GLU A 143 -2.84 -8.72 16.33
C GLU A 143 -1.83 -9.78 16.80
N GLU A 144 -1.82 -10.96 16.16
CA GLU A 144 -0.85 -12.02 16.44
C GLU A 144 0.59 -11.63 16.04
N LEU A 145 0.78 -10.92 14.93
CA LEU A 145 2.08 -10.37 14.54
C LEU A 145 2.66 -9.45 15.63
N ASP A 146 1.84 -8.56 16.19
CA ASP A 146 2.26 -7.66 17.27
C ASP A 146 2.64 -8.44 18.54
N ARG A 147 1.86 -9.47 18.89
CA ARG A 147 2.12 -10.32 20.06
C ARG A 147 3.42 -11.12 19.93
N LEU A 148 3.76 -11.53 18.71
CA LEU A 148 4.92 -12.37 18.41
C LEU A 148 6.21 -11.59 18.14
N GLY A 149 6.16 -10.26 18.09
CA GLY A 149 7.36 -9.41 18.01
C GLY A 149 7.83 -9.10 16.58
N TYR A 150 6.95 -9.18 15.58
CA TYR A 150 7.25 -8.63 14.25
C TYR A 150 7.40 -7.11 14.31
N ASP A 151 8.25 -6.53 13.46
CA ASP A 151 8.54 -5.10 13.48
C ASP A 151 7.41 -4.27 12.86
N GLY A 152 6.68 -4.82 11.89
CA GLY A 152 5.57 -4.12 11.27
C GLY A 152 4.74 -4.95 10.30
N VAL A 153 3.70 -4.32 9.77
CA VAL A 153 2.81 -4.89 8.75
C VAL A 153 2.56 -3.87 7.64
N GLY A 154 2.53 -4.34 6.39
CA GLY A 154 2.30 -3.58 5.18
C GLY A 154 0.83 -3.59 4.75
N PHE A 155 0.29 -2.42 4.37
CA PHE A 155 -1.07 -2.22 3.86
C PHE A 155 -1.04 -1.61 2.46
N ASN A 156 -1.39 -2.36 1.42
CA ASN A 156 -1.42 -1.85 0.03
C ASN A 156 -2.78 -1.24 -0.35
N GLU A 157 -2.80 -0.42 -1.40
CA GLU A 157 -4.01 0.15 -1.98
C GLU A 157 -4.31 -0.48 -3.34
N HIS A 158 -5.48 -1.10 -3.50
CA HIS A 158 -5.99 -1.58 -4.80
C HIS A 158 -7.49 -1.40 -4.95
N HIS A 159 -7.96 -1.22 -6.19
CA HIS A 159 -9.35 -0.86 -6.49
C HIS A 159 -10.03 -1.84 -7.45
N CYS A 160 -11.35 -1.98 -7.27
CA CYS A 160 -12.28 -2.63 -8.21
C CYS A 160 -11.84 -4.03 -8.69
N SER A 161 -11.22 -4.82 -7.81
CA SER A 161 -10.65 -6.12 -8.16
C SER A 161 -10.59 -7.06 -6.95
N PRO A 162 -10.78 -8.39 -7.13
CA PRO A 162 -10.56 -9.37 -6.06
C PRO A 162 -9.08 -9.52 -5.68
N TYR A 163 -8.17 -8.83 -6.39
CA TYR A 163 -6.74 -8.80 -6.12
C TYR A 163 -6.39 -8.35 -4.69
N GLY A 164 -7.13 -7.37 -4.16
CA GLY A 164 -6.97 -6.89 -2.79
C GLY A 164 -8.18 -6.08 -2.35
N LEU A 165 -8.63 -6.25 -1.11
CA LEU A 165 -9.79 -5.53 -0.56
C LEU A 165 -9.39 -4.29 0.26
N MET A 166 -8.09 -3.96 0.34
CA MET A 166 -7.65 -2.71 0.96
C MET A 166 -7.78 -1.52 0.00
N ASN A 167 -9.01 -1.12 -0.31
CA ASN A 167 -9.26 0.05 -1.18
C ASN A 167 -8.88 1.38 -0.51
N SER A 168 -8.94 1.41 0.83
CA SER A 168 -8.41 2.51 1.64
C SER A 168 -7.55 1.90 2.75
N PRO A 169 -6.23 1.73 2.53
CA PRO A 169 -5.36 1.07 3.51
C PRO A 169 -5.31 1.82 4.84
N ASN A 170 -5.50 3.15 4.83
CA ASN A 170 -5.51 3.98 6.04
C ASN A 170 -6.63 3.58 7.02
N LEU A 171 -7.79 3.11 6.53
CA LEU A 171 -8.88 2.62 7.39
C LEU A 171 -8.49 1.31 8.10
N LEU A 172 -7.88 0.38 7.37
CA LEU A 172 -7.44 -0.89 7.92
C LEU A 172 -6.26 -0.71 8.89
N ALA A 173 -5.32 0.18 8.54
CA ALA A 173 -4.24 0.57 9.43
C ALA A 173 -4.77 1.24 10.71
N ALA A 174 -5.82 2.08 10.64
CA ALA A 174 -6.45 2.66 11.82
C ALA A 174 -7.09 1.59 12.72
N ALA A 175 -7.76 0.60 12.13
CA ALA A 175 -8.30 -0.54 12.88
C ALA A 175 -7.19 -1.38 13.54
N ALA A 176 -6.15 -1.72 12.78
CA ALA A 176 -4.97 -2.43 13.29
C ALA A 176 -4.26 -1.64 14.40
N ALA A 177 -4.19 -0.31 14.28
CA ALA A 177 -3.59 0.56 15.29
C ALA A 177 -4.27 0.42 16.65
N GLN A 178 -5.58 0.16 16.70
CA GLN A 178 -6.32 0.00 17.96
C GLN A 178 -6.17 -1.41 18.56
N ARG A 179 -5.83 -2.42 17.74
CA ARG A 179 -5.63 -3.80 18.19
C ARG A 179 -4.18 -4.11 18.58
N THR A 180 -3.23 -3.34 18.07
CA THR A 180 -1.78 -3.55 18.25
C THR A 180 -1.15 -2.47 19.14
N LYS A 181 0.00 -2.78 19.75
CA LYS A 181 0.74 -1.90 20.67
C LYS A 181 2.08 -1.43 20.10
N ASN A 182 2.84 -2.31 19.45
CA ASN A 182 4.22 -2.06 19.03
C ASN A 182 4.38 -2.06 17.50
N LEU A 183 3.60 -2.89 16.81
CA LEU A 183 3.68 -3.15 15.37
C LEU A 183 3.66 -1.85 14.56
N LYS A 184 4.67 -1.63 13.72
CA LYS A 184 4.68 -0.50 12.78
C LYS A 184 3.65 -0.71 11.68
N LEU A 185 3.01 0.39 11.27
CA LEU A 185 1.94 0.37 10.28
C LEU A 185 2.47 1.01 8.99
N LEU A 186 2.97 0.17 8.08
CA LEU A 186 3.52 0.60 6.80
C LEU A 186 2.40 0.66 5.77
N ILE A 187 1.97 1.85 5.38
CA ILE A 187 1.15 1.97 4.17
C ILE A 187 2.07 1.73 2.98
N TYR A 188 1.74 0.80 2.07
CA TYR A 188 2.61 0.34 1.00
C TYR A 188 1.90 0.21 -0.36
N GLY A 189 1.34 1.27 -0.92
CA GLY A 189 1.37 2.67 -0.52
C GLY A 189 0.11 3.40 -1.01
N ASN A 190 -0.18 4.59 -0.47
CA ASN A 190 -1.29 5.40 -0.96
C ASN A 190 -1.01 5.84 -2.40
N LEU A 191 -2.00 5.70 -3.29
CA LEU A 191 -1.91 6.03 -4.71
C LEU A 191 -2.07 7.53 -4.92
N LEU A 192 -1.03 8.32 -4.63
CA LEU A 192 -1.10 9.80 -4.61
C LEU A 192 -1.85 10.42 -5.81
N PRO A 193 -1.69 9.96 -7.06
CA PRO A 193 -2.37 10.56 -8.21
C PRO A 193 -3.90 10.44 -8.18
N LEU A 194 -4.44 9.54 -7.35
CA LEU A 194 -5.86 9.24 -7.22
C LEU A 194 -6.48 9.83 -5.94
N HIS A 195 -5.68 10.47 -5.09
CA HIS A 195 -6.13 11.07 -3.84
C HIS A 195 -6.24 12.59 -3.94
N GLU A 196 -6.98 13.17 -3.00
CA GLU A 196 -6.90 14.58 -2.69
C GLU A 196 -5.78 14.78 -1.63
N PRO A 197 -4.68 15.48 -1.95
CA PRO A 197 -3.49 15.53 -1.09
C PRO A 197 -3.72 16.12 0.30
N LEU A 198 -4.57 17.14 0.42
CA LEU A 198 -4.82 17.81 1.70
C LEU A 198 -5.55 16.88 2.67
N ARG A 199 -6.62 16.23 2.18
CA ARG A 199 -7.40 15.23 2.90
C ARG A 199 -6.54 14.03 3.27
N LEU A 200 -5.71 13.54 2.36
CA LEU A 200 -4.80 12.42 2.65
C LEU A 200 -3.79 12.81 3.75
N ALA A 201 -3.26 14.03 3.72
CA ALA A 201 -2.35 14.51 4.76
C ALA A 201 -3.02 14.58 6.14
N GLU A 202 -4.29 15.01 6.21
CA GLU A 202 -5.08 14.98 7.45
C GLU A 202 -5.32 13.54 7.93
N GLU A 203 -5.70 12.62 7.04
CA GLU A 203 -5.92 11.21 7.37
C GLU A 203 -4.66 10.53 7.92
N LEU A 204 -3.50 10.79 7.31
CA LEU A 204 -2.22 10.26 7.77
C LEU A 204 -1.81 10.88 9.12
N ALA A 205 -2.06 12.17 9.33
CA ALA A 205 -1.83 12.81 10.62
C ALA A 205 -2.74 12.23 11.72
N MET A 206 -4.01 11.97 11.41
CA MET A 206 -4.93 11.28 12.31
C MET A 206 -4.42 9.88 12.65
N LEU A 207 -4.03 9.10 11.65
CA LEU A 207 -3.51 7.74 11.84
C LEU A 207 -2.23 7.72 12.67
N ASP A 208 -1.32 8.68 12.44
CA ASP A 208 -0.10 8.82 13.22
C ASP A 208 -0.40 9.09 14.71
N CYS A 209 -1.34 9.99 14.98
CA CYS A 209 -1.81 10.27 16.34
C CYS A 209 -2.52 9.07 16.98
N MET A 210 -3.43 8.40 16.27
CA MET A 210 -4.16 7.23 16.77
C MET A 210 -3.26 6.03 17.05
N SER A 211 -2.18 5.88 16.26
CA SER A 211 -1.20 4.82 16.42
C SER A 211 -0.11 5.15 17.43
N ASN A 212 -0.10 6.36 17.99
CA ASN A 212 0.95 6.88 18.86
C ASN A 212 2.34 6.83 18.19
N GLY A 213 2.43 7.26 16.93
CA GLY A 213 3.70 7.42 16.22
C GLY A 213 4.24 6.14 15.59
N ARG A 214 3.37 5.20 15.19
CA ARG A 214 3.78 3.93 14.55
C ARG A 214 3.61 3.92 13.02
N LEU A 215 3.07 4.99 12.44
CA LEU A 215 2.85 5.09 11.00
C LEU A 215 4.17 5.19 10.23
N ILE A 216 4.28 4.43 9.15
CA ILE A 216 5.19 4.69 8.03
C ILE A 216 4.31 4.93 6.80
N SER A 217 4.39 6.13 6.24
CA SER A 217 3.51 6.58 5.16
C SER A 217 4.14 6.28 3.80
N GLY A 218 3.84 5.13 3.21
CA GLY A 218 4.32 4.84 1.86
C GLY A 218 3.42 5.42 0.77
N PHE A 219 4.06 5.83 -0.33
CA PHE A 219 3.42 6.47 -1.47
C PHE A 219 3.78 5.77 -2.77
N ALA A 220 2.77 5.49 -3.60
CA ALA A 220 2.92 4.78 -4.84
C ALA A 220 2.26 5.53 -6.01
N ARG A 221 2.71 5.23 -7.23
CA ARG A 221 2.08 5.74 -8.47
C ARG A 221 0.83 4.96 -8.85
N GLY A 222 0.64 3.74 -8.34
CA GLY A 222 -0.48 2.87 -8.73
C GLY A 222 -0.29 2.23 -10.12
N ILE A 223 -1.21 1.37 -10.50
CA ILE A 223 -1.15 0.58 -11.74
C ILE A 223 -2.19 1.03 -12.77
N PRO A 224 -1.96 0.81 -14.09
CA PRO A 224 -2.80 1.43 -15.11
C PRO A 224 -4.30 1.18 -15.00
N ARG A 225 -4.70 0.01 -14.52
CA ARG A 225 -6.10 -0.36 -14.27
C ARG A 225 -6.82 0.64 -13.34
N GLU A 226 -6.14 1.11 -12.30
CA GLU A 226 -6.73 1.98 -11.28
C GLU A 226 -7.06 3.37 -11.86
N TYR A 227 -6.22 3.87 -12.76
CA TYR A 227 -6.47 5.12 -13.47
C TYR A 227 -7.73 5.07 -14.35
N GLN A 228 -7.98 3.92 -14.97
CA GLN A 228 -9.17 3.73 -15.81
C GLN A 228 -10.46 3.84 -14.98
N VAL A 229 -10.50 3.21 -13.81
CA VAL A 229 -11.71 3.22 -12.96
C VAL A 229 -11.93 4.57 -12.27
N HIS A 230 -10.86 5.33 -12.00
CA HIS A 230 -10.91 6.67 -11.42
C HIS A 230 -10.99 7.80 -12.46
N ASN A 231 -11.03 7.48 -13.76
CA ASN A 231 -11.09 8.43 -14.86
C ASN A 231 -9.95 9.49 -14.82
N VAL A 232 -8.75 9.06 -14.43
CA VAL A 232 -7.54 9.90 -14.45
C VAL A 232 -6.68 9.50 -15.64
N PRO A 233 -6.28 10.44 -16.53
CA PRO A 233 -5.43 10.11 -17.66
C PRO A 233 -4.08 9.54 -17.21
N LEU A 234 -3.68 8.41 -17.78
CA LEU A 234 -2.43 7.71 -17.47
C LEU A 234 -1.19 8.59 -17.64
N ALA A 235 -1.17 9.43 -18.68
CA ALA A 235 -0.10 10.39 -18.95
C ALA A 235 0.06 11.47 -17.85
N GLN A 236 -0.96 11.70 -17.01
CA GLN A 236 -0.88 12.63 -15.88
C GLN A 236 -0.37 11.97 -14.60
N SER A 237 -0.23 10.64 -14.56
CA SER A 237 0.12 9.87 -13.36
C SER A 237 1.33 10.42 -12.60
N ARG A 238 2.43 10.66 -13.32
CA ARG A 238 3.68 11.16 -12.73
C ARG A 238 3.55 12.60 -12.25
N ALA A 239 3.06 13.50 -13.08
CA ALA A 239 2.92 14.91 -12.71
C ALA A 239 1.99 15.08 -11.50
N ARG A 240 0.91 14.30 -11.43
CA ARG A 240 0.02 14.25 -10.28
C ARG A 240 0.72 13.70 -9.04
N PHE A 241 1.53 12.64 -9.17
CA PHE A 241 2.29 12.07 -8.05
C PHE A 241 3.25 13.12 -7.46
N GLU A 242 4.01 13.79 -8.31
CA GLU A 242 5.01 14.77 -7.89
C GLU A 242 4.36 16.01 -7.25
N GLU A 243 3.28 16.54 -7.86
CA GLU A 243 2.54 17.66 -7.27
C GLU A 243 1.89 17.28 -5.93
N ALA A 244 1.29 16.09 -5.85
CA ALA A 244 0.67 15.58 -4.63
C ALA A 244 1.68 15.34 -3.51
N PHE A 245 2.91 14.91 -3.82
CA PHE A 245 3.95 14.67 -2.83
C PHE A 245 4.43 15.96 -2.16
N GLU A 246 4.44 17.07 -2.90
CA GLU A 246 4.89 18.36 -2.37
C GLU A 246 3.87 18.97 -1.38
N ILE A 247 2.63 18.45 -1.29
CA ILE A 247 1.49 18.69 -0.34
C ILE A 247 1.13 20.17 -0.01
N PHE A 248 2.01 21.13 -0.28
CA PHE A 248 1.98 22.50 0.22
C PHE A 248 2.10 23.54 -0.90
N SER A 249 2.00 23.12 -2.17
CA SER A 249 1.76 24.09 -3.25
C SER A 249 0.31 24.54 -3.17
N TYR A 250 0.09 25.80 -2.80
CA TYR A 250 -1.25 26.41 -2.76
C TYR A 250 -1.81 26.68 -4.16
N ASP A 251 -0.98 26.61 -5.21
CA ASP A 251 -1.34 26.92 -6.59
C ASP A 251 -0.71 25.88 -7.55
N GLY A 252 -1.12 24.61 -7.39
CA GLY A 252 -0.74 23.51 -8.27
C GLY A 252 -1.60 23.42 -9.53
N VAL A 253 -1.17 22.59 -10.48
CA VAL A 253 -1.88 22.35 -11.75
C VAL A 253 -3.11 21.48 -11.53
N PHE A 254 -3.02 20.51 -10.63
CA PHE A 254 -4.08 19.55 -10.34
C PHE A 254 -4.85 19.92 -9.06
N TRP A 255 -4.17 20.51 -8.07
CA TRP A 255 -4.76 20.91 -6.81
C TRP A 255 -4.29 22.31 -6.38
N SER A 256 -5.23 23.14 -5.95
CA SER A 256 -4.97 24.47 -5.40
C SER A 256 -5.79 24.65 -4.14
N TYR A 257 -5.17 25.23 -3.12
CA TYR A 257 -5.78 25.43 -1.81
C TYR A 257 -5.59 26.87 -1.34
N LYS A 258 -6.53 27.36 -0.54
CA LYS A 258 -6.44 28.67 0.13
C LYS A 258 -6.79 28.48 1.60
N ASP A 259 -6.18 29.29 2.45
CA ASP A 259 -6.50 29.36 3.89
C ASP A 259 -6.41 28.01 4.63
N VAL A 260 -5.37 27.22 4.34
CA VAL A 260 -5.18 25.87 4.91
C VAL A 260 -4.39 25.90 6.20
N ALA A 261 -4.94 25.26 7.22
CA ALA A 261 -4.22 24.81 8.41
C ALA A 261 -4.51 23.33 8.64
N LEU A 262 -3.47 22.49 8.60
CA LEU A 262 -3.62 21.04 8.78
C LEU A 262 -3.88 20.69 10.25
N TRP A 263 -5.07 20.15 10.56
CA TRP A 263 -5.45 19.65 11.87
C TRP A 263 -6.06 18.24 11.77
N PRO A 264 -5.53 17.22 12.47
CA PRO A 264 -4.38 17.27 13.37
C PRO A 264 -3.04 17.41 12.64
N ARG A 265 -1.98 17.75 13.37
CA ARG A 265 -0.59 17.58 12.91
C ARG A 265 -0.11 16.18 13.30
N PRO A 266 0.79 15.55 12.52
CA PRO A 266 1.39 14.28 12.92
C PRO A 266 2.12 14.40 14.27
N LEU A 267 2.12 13.30 15.02
CA LEU A 267 2.85 13.17 16.28
C LEU A 267 4.36 13.06 16.03
N GLN A 268 4.75 12.25 15.04
CA GLN A 268 6.15 12.07 14.64
C GLN A 268 6.73 13.36 14.03
N ARG A 269 8.01 13.62 14.30
CA ARG A 269 8.74 14.80 13.82
C ARG A 269 9.93 14.40 12.94
N PRO A 270 10.21 15.13 11.84
CA PRO A 270 9.42 16.24 11.30
C PRO A 270 8.06 15.81 10.71
N ARG A 271 7.92 14.52 10.37
CA ARG A 271 6.74 13.85 9.84
C ARG A 271 6.89 12.33 10.03
N PRO A 272 5.85 11.51 9.78
CA PRO A 272 6.02 10.07 9.63
C PRO A 272 7.08 9.74 8.56
N PRO A 273 7.86 8.65 8.73
CA PRO A 273 8.76 8.17 7.68
C PRO A 273 7.98 7.88 6.40
N ILE A 274 8.58 8.17 5.24
CA ILE A 274 7.96 7.97 3.93
C ILE A 274 8.77 6.94 3.15
N TRP A 275 8.11 5.90 2.65
CA TRP A 275 8.73 4.85 1.84
C TRP A 275 8.09 4.79 0.45
N MET A 276 8.84 4.32 -0.55
CA MET A 276 8.33 4.19 -1.91
C MET A 276 8.51 2.77 -2.46
N PRO A 277 7.42 2.03 -2.74
CA PRO A 277 7.52 0.81 -3.54
C PRO A 277 7.94 1.16 -4.98
N ILE A 278 9.08 0.62 -5.44
CA ILE A 278 9.60 0.87 -6.78
C ILE A 278 9.81 -0.44 -7.53
N VAL A 279 9.02 -0.65 -8.57
CA VAL A 279 9.18 -1.81 -9.46
C VAL A 279 10.39 -1.63 -10.41
N GLY A 280 10.70 -0.40 -10.83
CA GLY A 280 11.88 -0.12 -11.64
C GLY A 280 11.78 0.99 -12.71
N SER A 281 10.82 1.93 -12.64
CA SER A 281 10.87 3.05 -13.60
C SER A 281 11.93 4.07 -13.19
N LYS A 282 12.82 4.40 -14.12
CA LYS A 282 13.93 5.37 -13.99
C LYS A 282 13.56 6.61 -13.19
N GLU A 283 12.51 7.32 -13.60
CA GLU A 283 12.21 8.62 -13.00
C GLU A 283 11.61 8.48 -11.59
N SER A 284 11.07 7.31 -11.22
CA SER A 284 10.68 7.06 -9.82
C SER A 284 11.90 6.81 -8.93
N ILE A 285 12.96 6.19 -9.47
CA ILE A 285 14.25 6.02 -8.77
C ILE A 285 14.90 7.38 -8.57
N GLU A 286 14.94 8.21 -9.62
CA GLU A 286 15.44 9.58 -9.54
C GLU A 286 14.65 10.44 -8.54
N PHE A 287 13.31 10.33 -8.54
CA PHE A 287 12.46 11.00 -7.57
C PHE A 287 12.79 10.59 -6.14
N ALA A 288 12.81 9.28 -5.84
CA ALA A 288 13.11 8.79 -4.50
C ALA A 288 14.50 9.25 -4.02
N ALA A 289 15.49 9.27 -4.92
CA ALA A 289 16.83 9.72 -4.61
C ALA A 289 16.90 11.22 -4.29
N ARG A 290 16.22 12.07 -5.08
CA ARG A 290 16.13 13.52 -4.83
C ARG A 290 15.52 13.84 -3.46
N HIS A 291 14.61 12.99 -2.97
CA HIS A 291 13.95 13.16 -1.68
C HIS A 291 14.55 12.30 -0.55
N ASN A 292 15.67 11.60 -0.82
CA ASN A 292 16.35 10.71 0.14
C ASN A 292 15.41 9.68 0.79
N LEU A 293 14.60 8.99 -0.02
CA LEU A 293 13.53 8.11 0.45
C LEU A 293 13.91 6.62 0.36
N PRO A 294 13.60 5.80 1.38
CA PRO A 294 13.70 4.36 1.27
C PRO A 294 12.85 3.77 0.13
N ILE A 295 13.38 2.75 -0.54
CA ILE A 295 12.74 2.06 -1.66
C ILE A 295 12.66 0.55 -1.41
N THR A 296 11.72 -0.14 -2.06
CA THR A 296 11.87 -1.58 -2.35
C THR A 296 12.29 -1.75 -3.79
N PRO A 297 13.55 -2.14 -4.08
CA PRO A 297 14.03 -2.27 -5.45
C PRO A 297 13.47 -3.55 -6.10
N GLY A 298 12.78 -3.39 -7.22
CA GLY A 298 12.45 -4.50 -8.12
C GLY A 298 11.53 -5.55 -7.50
N LEU A 299 10.51 -5.14 -6.74
CA LEU A 299 9.48 -6.00 -6.12
C LEU A 299 9.24 -7.32 -6.88
N GLY A 300 9.74 -8.44 -6.33
CA GLY A 300 9.55 -9.80 -6.87
C GLY A 300 10.27 -10.12 -8.18
N ARG A 301 11.30 -9.34 -8.58
CA ARG A 301 12.08 -9.54 -9.81
C ARG A 301 13.35 -10.36 -9.58
N SER A 302 14.09 -10.64 -10.66
CA SER A 302 15.40 -11.28 -10.59
C SER A 302 16.39 -10.48 -9.75
N GLN A 303 17.40 -11.17 -9.20
CA GLN A 303 18.48 -10.52 -8.46
C GLN A 303 19.21 -9.47 -9.31
N GLY A 304 19.61 -9.83 -10.54
CA GLY A 304 20.32 -8.89 -11.42
C GLY A 304 19.57 -7.57 -11.66
N LEU A 305 18.25 -7.60 -11.86
CA LEU A 305 17.47 -6.38 -12.02
C LEU A 305 17.42 -5.54 -10.73
N ARG A 306 17.33 -6.20 -9.55
CA ARG A 306 17.42 -5.47 -8.27
C ARG A 306 18.78 -4.79 -8.14
N ASP A 307 19.84 -5.47 -8.56
CA ASP A 307 21.19 -4.95 -8.46
C ASP A 307 21.38 -3.73 -9.37
N ASP A 308 20.83 -3.75 -10.59
CA ASP A 308 20.80 -2.59 -11.48
C ASP A 308 20.03 -1.41 -10.88
N ILE A 309 18.89 -1.67 -10.24
CA ILE A 309 18.09 -0.64 -9.55
C ILE A 309 18.88 -0.04 -8.39
N ILE A 310 19.50 -0.86 -7.54
CA ILE A 310 20.29 -0.40 -6.38
C ILE A 310 21.48 0.44 -6.87
N ARG A 311 22.20 -0.05 -7.89
CA ARG A 311 23.35 0.66 -8.49
C ARG A 311 22.94 2.03 -9.04
N TYR A 312 21.83 2.08 -9.77
CA TYR A 312 21.33 3.33 -10.33
C TYR A 312 20.83 4.28 -9.24
N TYR A 313 20.09 3.77 -8.26
CA TYR A 313 19.61 4.53 -7.11
C TYR A 313 20.77 5.14 -6.30
N ALA A 314 21.84 4.39 -6.06
CA ALA A 314 23.04 4.88 -5.40
C ALA A 314 23.67 6.06 -6.16
N ARG A 315 23.80 5.97 -7.48
CA ARG A 315 24.27 7.10 -8.32
C ARG A 315 23.37 8.32 -8.19
N CYS A 316 22.05 8.15 -8.25
CA CYS A 316 21.09 9.25 -8.12
C CYS A 316 21.13 9.90 -6.73
N LEU A 317 21.33 9.11 -5.67
CA LEU A 317 21.52 9.65 -4.31
C LEU A 317 22.76 10.52 -4.25
N THR A 318 23.90 10.04 -4.77
CA THR A 318 25.16 10.80 -4.80
C THR A 318 25.00 12.12 -5.58
N GLN A 319 24.33 12.09 -6.73
CA GLN A 319 24.02 13.29 -7.52
C GLN A 319 23.12 14.28 -6.76
N SER A 320 22.29 13.78 -5.85
CA SER A 320 21.40 14.58 -5.00
C SER A 320 22.04 14.99 -3.67
N GLY A 321 23.34 14.70 -3.46
CA GLY A 321 24.06 15.04 -2.22
C GLY A 321 23.82 14.07 -1.05
N HIS A 322 23.35 12.87 -1.34
CA HIS A 322 23.07 11.82 -0.35
C HIS A 322 23.96 10.58 -0.56
N ARG A 323 24.07 9.76 0.49
CA ARG A 323 24.76 8.46 0.45
C ARG A 323 23.73 7.36 0.69
N ILE A 324 23.84 6.28 -0.08
CA ILE A 324 23.03 5.09 0.17
C ILE A 324 23.43 4.44 1.49
N THR A 325 22.44 3.95 2.22
CA THR A 325 22.58 3.32 3.53
C THR A 325 21.63 2.12 3.60
N LEU A 326 21.81 1.28 4.61
CA LEU A 326 20.95 0.11 4.81
C LEU A 326 19.47 0.48 4.99
N ASP A 327 19.19 1.63 5.62
CA ASP A 327 17.84 2.15 5.86
C ASP A 327 17.13 2.59 4.56
N HIS A 328 17.85 2.71 3.44
CA HIS A 328 17.25 3.04 2.16
C HIS A 328 16.64 1.83 1.44
N LEU A 329 16.96 0.60 1.85
CA LEU A 329 16.62 -0.60 1.10
C LEU A 329 15.74 -1.53 1.94
N SER A 330 14.61 -1.92 1.36
CA SER A 330 13.78 -3.00 1.88
C SER A 330 13.51 -4.06 0.81
N LEU A 331 13.41 -5.34 1.16
CA LEU A 331 13.17 -6.42 0.19
C LEU A 331 11.81 -7.07 0.36
N GLY A 332 11.05 -7.18 -0.73
CA GLY A 332 9.85 -8.02 -0.77
C GLY A 332 10.21 -9.50 -0.95
N ILE A 333 9.81 -10.35 -0.01
CA ILE A 333 10.16 -11.78 0.02
C ILE A 333 8.88 -12.61 0.21
N SER A 334 8.72 -13.68 -0.57
CA SER A 334 7.67 -14.69 -0.30
C SER A 334 8.31 -15.84 0.46
N ALA A 335 7.86 -16.11 1.69
CA ALA A 335 8.39 -17.18 2.52
C ALA A 335 7.30 -18.18 2.91
N TYR A 336 7.70 -19.45 3.07
CA TYR A 336 6.82 -20.49 3.59
C TYR A 336 7.64 -21.56 4.33
N VAL A 337 7.31 -21.77 5.60
CA VAL A 337 8.02 -22.71 6.49
C VAL A 337 7.25 -24.03 6.52
N ALA A 338 7.93 -25.11 6.16
CA ALA A 338 7.41 -26.48 6.18
C ALA A 338 8.53 -27.46 6.55
N ASP A 339 8.19 -28.73 6.82
CA ASP A 339 9.18 -29.74 7.22
C ASP A 339 10.14 -30.13 6.08
N SER A 340 9.83 -29.73 4.85
CA SER A 340 10.68 -29.89 3.67
C SER A 340 10.28 -28.91 2.57
N LYS A 341 11.19 -28.63 1.64
CA LYS A 341 10.85 -27.86 0.42
C LYS A 341 9.71 -28.48 -0.38
N ALA A 342 9.73 -29.80 -0.53
CA ALA A 342 8.65 -30.52 -1.21
C ALA A 342 7.30 -30.32 -0.49
N GLY A 343 7.29 -30.27 0.85
CA GLY A 343 6.11 -29.89 1.63
C GLY A 343 5.66 -28.47 1.35
N ALA A 344 6.58 -27.50 1.43
CA ALA A 344 6.28 -26.10 1.15
C ALA A 344 5.68 -25.89 -0.26
N VAL A 345 6.23 -26.54 -1.29
CA VAL A 345 5.69 -26.47 -2.65
C VAL A 345 4.30 -27.07 -2.75
N ARG A 346 4.04 -28.24 -2.12
CA ARG A 346 2.72 -28.87 -2.15
C ARG A 346 1.66 -27.99 -1.51
N GLU A 347 2.00 -27.32 -0.40
CA GLU A 347 1.06 -26.52 0.38
C GLU A 347 0.86 -25.12 -0.22
N MET A 348 1.94 -24.35 -0.42
CA MET A 348 1.85 -22.96 -0.90
C MET A 348 1.73 -22.85 -2.43
N GLY A 349 2.22 -23.84 -3.18
CA GLY A 349 2.28 -23.79 -4.64
C GLY A 349 0.94 -23.52 -5.34
N PRO A 350 -0.17 -24.23 -4.98
CA PRO A 350 -1.48 -23.96 -5.55
C PRO A 350 -1.97 -22.52 -5.30
N HIS A 351 -1.69 -21.96 -4.12
CA HIS A 351 -2.08 -20.60 -3.77
C HIS A 351 -1.24 -19.54 -4.49
N HIS A 352 0.05 -19.81 -4.68
CA HIS A 352 0.95 -18.99 -5.51
C HIS A 352 0.52 -19.02 -6.98
N LEU A 353 0.14 -20.18 -7.52
CA LEU A 353 -0.41 -20.27 -8.87
C LEU A 353 -1.71 -19.49 -9.01
N TYR A 354 -2.66 -19.68 -8.10
CA TYR A 354 -3.93 -18.95 -8.12
C TYR A 354 -3.69 -17.44 -8.08
N PHE A 355 -2.82 -16.98 -7.18
CA PHE A 355 -2.47 -15.57 -7.08
C PHE A 355 -1.95 -15.01 -8.42
N ASN A 356 -0.93 -15.65 -9.01
CA ASN A 356 -0.28 -15.11 -10.21
C ASN A 356 -1.19 -15.23 -11.44
N ARG A 357 -1.82 -16.39 -11.64
CA ARG A 357 -2.67 -16.66 -12.81
C ARG A 357 -3.98 -15.90 -12.78
N THR A 358 -4.60 -15.79 -11.60
CA THR A 358 -5.97 -15.28 -11.47
C THR A 358 -6.00 -13.86 -10.97
N LEU A 359 -5.37 -13.57 -9.83
CA LEU A 359 -5.54 -12.29 -9.15
C LEU A 359 -4.63 -11.20 -9.73
N PHE A 360 -3.33 -11.47 -9.81
CA PHE A 360 -2.33 -10.52 -10.29
C PHE A 360 -2.56 -10.15 -11.76
N SER A 361 -2.96 -11.13 -12.57
CA SER A 361 -3.25 -10.92 -13.98
C SER A 361 -4.60 -10.21 -14.22
N HIS A 362 -5.51 -10.08 -13.24
CA HIS A 362 -6.88 -9.62 -13.48
C HIS A 362 -6.96 -8.13 -13.85
N GLY A 363 -7.39 -7.83 -15.08
CA GLY A 363 -7.65 -6.45 -15.54
C GLY A 363 -6.44 -5.51 -15.63
N ASN A 364 -5.25 -5.97 -15.24
CA ASN A 364 -4.02 -5.18 -15.32
C ASN A 364 -3.25 -5.53 -16.59
N PHE A 365 -2.71 -4.52 -17.28
CA PHE A 365 -1.72 -4.73 -18.33
C PHE A 365 -0.35 -4.32 -17.79
N THR A 366 0.57 -5.27 -17.75
CA THR A 366 1.92 -5.07 -17.20
C THR A 366 2.95 -4.79 -18.27
N GLU A 367 2.59 -4.99 -19.54
CA GLU A 367 3.48 -4.82 -20.69
C GLU A 367 3.99 -3.38 -20.76
N THR A 368 5.31 -3.24 -20.69
CA THR A 368 5.98 -1.93 -20.73
C THR A 368 5.65 -1.16 -22.01
N GLU A 369 5.52 -1.83 -23.16
CA GLU A 369 5.19 -1.19 -24.44
C GLU A 369 3.79 -0.56 -24.43
N ARG A 370 2.77 -1.29 -23.96
CA ARG A 370 1.41 -0.75 -23.82
C ARG A 370 1.36 0.40 -22.81
N GLN A 371 2.17 0.34 -21.76
CA GLN A 371 2.32 1.44 -20.82
C GLN A 371 2.95 2.68 -21.46
N ARG A 372 3.88 2.52 -22.42
CA ARG A 372 4.44 3.62 -23.20
C ARG A 372 3.42 4.25 -24.14
N GLU A 373 2.64 3.44 -24.85
CA GLU A 373 1.57 3.91 -25.75
C GLU A 373 0.53 4.78 -25.04
N THR A 374 0.29 4.52 -23.75
CA THR A 374 -0.66 5.29 -22.92
C THR A 374 -0.03 6.50 -22.22
N GLY A 375 1.28 6.70 -22.36
CA GLY A 375 2.04 7.73 -21.66
C GLY A 375 2.26 7.46 -20.17
N TYR A 376 1.91 6.27 -19.66
CA TYR A 376 2.16 5.89 -18.27
C TYR A 376 3.65 5.65 -18.00
N ALA A 377 4.35 5.01 -18.94
CA ALA A 377 5.79 4.81 -18.90
C ALA A 377 6.47 5.66 -19.99
N SER A 378 7.66 6.20 -19.70
CA SER A 378 8.45 6.90 -20.72
C SER A 378 9.20 5.91 -21.62
N PRO A 379 9.64 6.33 -22.83
CA PRO A 379 10.51 5.50 -23.67
C PRO A 379 11.80 5.07 -22.94
N GLY A 380 12.39 5.98 -22.15
CA GLY A 380 13.66 5.77 -21.43
C GLY A 380 13.52 5.20 -20.01
N SER A 381 12.35 4.68 -19.64
CA SER A 381 12.03 4.28 -18.26
C SER A 381 12.90 3.14 -17.72
N THR A 382 13.64 2.45 -18.59
CA THR A 382 14.51 1.31 -18.25
C THR A 382 15.93 1.45 -18.80
N ASP A 383 16.35 2.65 -19.23
CA ASP A 383 17.68 2.85 -19.88
C ASP A 383 18.88 2.54 -18.97
N TYR A 384 18.64 2.49 -17.65
CA TYR A 384 19.67 2.16 -16.67
C TYR A 384 19.85 0.63 -16.48
N VAL A 385 18.94 -0.18 -17.00
CA VAL A 385 18.92 -1.64 -16.85
C VAL A 385 19.93 -2.26 -17.80
N SER A 386 20.73 -3.20 -17.32
CA SER A 386 21.73 -3.86 -18.16
C SER A 386 21.07 -4.78 -19.21
N PRO A 387 21.73 -5.02 -20.36
CA PRO A 387 21.16 -5.81 -21.46
C PRO A 387 20.64 -7.20 -21.03
N GLU A 388 21.37 -7.88 -20.16
CA GLU A 388 21.02 -9.20 -19.62
C GLU A 388 19.77 -9.18 -18.72
N ASN A 389 19.44 -8.03 -18.12
CA ASN A 389 18.29 -7.86 -17.24
C ASN A 389 17.06 -7.24 -17.92
N LEU A 390 17.16 -6.83 -19.19
CA LEU A 390 16.05 -6.19 -19.91
C LEU A 390 14.79 -7.06 -19.99
N ARG A 391 14.95 -8.38 -20.19
CA ARG A 391 13.79 -9.30 -20.19
C ARG A 391 13.09 -9.30 -18.84
N ALA A 392 13.86 -9.31 -17.75
CA ALA A 392 13.32 -9.24 -16.40
C ALA A 392 12.63 -7.90 -16.11
N ALA A 393 13.01 -6.80 -16.79
CA ALA A 393 12.38 -5.49 -16.65
C ALA A 393 11.04 -5.39 -17.39
N GLN A 394 10.93 -5.97 -18.60
CA GLN A 394 9.74 -5.87 -19.48
C GLN A 394 8.43 -6.35 -18.85
N PHE A 395 8.47 -7.41 -18.03
CA PHE A 395 7.35 -7.96 -17.26
C PHE A 395 6.06 -8.23 -18.05
N ALA A 396 6.07 -9.29 -18.85
CA ALA A 396 4.88 -9.63 -19.62
C ALA A 396 3.81 -10.24 -18.72
N ARG A 397 2.53 -9.92 -18.94
CA ARG A 397 1.42 -10.49 -18.18
C ARG A 397 1.34 -12.02 -18.37
N ASP A 398 1.78 -12.49 -19.52
CA ASP A 398 1.82 -13.91 -19.86
C ASP A 398 2.83 -14.70 -19.02
N ASP A 399 3.87 -14.02 -18.49
CA ASP A 399 4.83 -14.64 -17.56
C ASP A 399 4.13 -15.13 -16.27
N PHE A 400 2.95 -14.59 -15.91
CA PHE A 400 2.14 -15.03 -14.76
C PHE A 400 1.07 -16.04 -15.13
N ARG A 401 0.45 -15.85 -16.29
CA ARG A 401 -0.67 -16.67 -16.76
C ARG A 401 -0.23 -18.08 -17.13
N GLY A 402 0.97 -18.18 -17.71
CA GLY A 402 1.55 -19.45 -18.14
C GLY A 402 2.14 -20.29 -17.01
N LEU A 403 2.35 -19.74 -15.81
CA LEU A 403 3.07 -20.42 -14.72
C LEU A 403 2.47 -21.78 -14.39
N THR A 404 3.21 -22.87 -14.48
CA THR A 404 2.76 -24.22 -14.10
C THR A 404 3.27 -24.62 -12.71
N MET A 405 2.79 -25.73 -12.15
CA MET A 405 3.38 -26.26 -10.91
C MET A 405 4.87 -26.59 -11.07
N ALA A 406 5.30 -27.05 -12.25
CA ALA A 406 6.72 -27.27 -12.53
C ALA A 406 7.52 -25.96 -12.56
N ASP A 407 6.92 -24.83 -12.98
CA ASP A 407 7.53 -23.51 -12.84
C ASP A 407 7.65 -23.11 -11.37
N VAL A 408 6.61 -23.36 -10.56
CA VAL A 408 6.63 -23.08 -9.13
C VAL A 408 7.70 -23.90 -8.41
N GLU A 409 7.85 -25.18 -8.74
CA GLU A 409 8.94 -26.03 -8.23
C GLU A 409 10.31 -25.42 -8.55
N ARG A 410 10.56 -25.01 -9.81
CA ARG A 410 11.81 -24.34 -10.19
C ARG A 410 12.02 -23.01 -9.48
N GLN A 411 10.95 -22.23 -9.27
CA GLN A 411 11.00 -20.97 -8.55
C GLN A 411 11.31 -21.19 -7.06
N ALA A 412 10.71 -22.20 -6.44
CA ALA A 412 10.92 -22.55 -5.04
C ALA A 412 12.38 -22.92 -4.73
N GLU A 413 13.18 -23.32 -5.73
CA GLU A 413 14.62 -23.50 -5.55
C GLU A 413 15.37 -22.21 -5.21
N HIS A 414 14.78 -21.06 -5.48
CA HIS A 414 15.35 -19.74 -5.25
C HIS A 414 14.56 -18.93 -4.21
N MET A 415 13.38 -19.41 -3.79
CA MET A 415 12.55 -18.75 -2.79
C MET A 415 12.85 -19.29 -1.37
N PRO A 416 12.62 -18.49 -0.31
CA PRO A 416 12.62 -18.96 1.07
C PRO A 416 11.45 -19.90 1.40
N TRP A 417 11.38 -21.06 0.74
CA TRP A 417 10.35 -22.09 0.91
C TRP A 417 11.02 -23.40 1.32
N GLY A 418 10.68 -23.93 2.49
CA GLY A 418 11.28 -25.17 3.01
C GLY A 418 11.40 -25.17 4.53
N THR A 419 12.45 -25.81 5.04
CA THR A 419 12.73 -25.85 6.49
C THR A 419 13.05 -24.47 7.03
N SER A 420 12.80 -24.23 8.31
CA SER A 420 13.09 -22.95 8.97
C SER A 420 14.53 -22.48 8.76
N ASP A 421 15.51 -23.38 8.85
CA ASP A 421 16.92 -23.08 8.55
C ASP A 421 17.14 -22.62 7.10
N GLU A 422 16.52 -23.30 6.12
CA GLU A 422 16.62 -22.89 4.72
C GLU A 422 15.96 -21.53 4.48
N VAL A 423 14.80 -21.30 5.10
CA VAL A 423 14.07 -20.02 5.01
C VAL A 423 14.90 -18.89 5.61
N ALA A 424 15.40 -19.05 6.84
CA ALA A 424 16.21 -18.04 7.53
C ALA A 424 17.47 -17.70 6.72
N ARG A 425 18.23 -18.71 6.32
CA ARG A 425 19.47 -18.52 5.54
C ARG A 425 19.21 -17.79 4.24
N ARG A 426 18.18 -18.16 3.47
CA ARG A 426 17.88 -17.49 2.19
C ARG A 426 17.46 -16.04 2.34
N ILE A 427 16.73 -15.72 3.41
CA ILE A 427 16.34 -14.34 3.71
C ILE A 427 17.58 -13.52 4.07
N ILE A 428 18.46 -14.07 4.91
CA ILE A 428 19.74 -13.45 5.29
C ILE A 428 20.62 -13.23 4.07
N ASP A 429 20.84 -14.26 3.24
CA ASP A 429 21.65 -14.18 2.02
C ASP A 429 21.12 -13.09 1.08
N ALA A 430 19.79 -12.98 0.93
CA ALA A 430 19.16 -11.96 0.10
C ALA A 430 19.35 -10.54 0.69
N ALA A 431 19.21 -10.39 2.00
CA ALA A 431 19.39 -9.12 2.70
C ALA A 431 20.85 -8.63 2.62
N ASP A 432 21.81 -9.52 2.85
CA ASP A 432 23.25 -9.20 2.79
C ASP A 432 23.70 -8.86 1.37
N SER A 433 23.21 -9.61 0.37
CA SER A 433 23.51 -9.34 -1.05
C SER A 433 23.01 -7.96 -1.49
N ALA A 434 21.80 -7.57 -1.07
CA ALA A 434 21.23 -6.27 -1.40
C ALA A 434 21.74 -5.14 -0.51
N GLY A 435 22.21 -5.44 0.70
CA GLY A 435 22.44 -4.45 1.75
C GLY A 435 21.15 -3.86 2.33
N ALA A 436 20.10 -4.67 2.44
CA ALA A 436 18.80 -4.24 2.93
C ALA A 436 18.61 -4.63 4.40
N ASN A 437 18.44 -3.65 5.29
CA ASN A 437 18.17 -3.92 6.70
C ASN A 437 16.71 -4.29 7.00
N THR A 438 15.81 -4.18 6.03
CA THR A 438 14.38 -4.42 6.22
C THR A 438 13.92 -5.45 5.21
N VAL A 439 13.22 -6.47 5.67
CA VAL A 439 12.53 -7.44 4.81
C VAL A 439 11.02 -7.33 5.01
N GLN A 440 10.29 -7.37 3.91
CA GLN A 440 8.84 -7.39 3.85
C GLN A 440 8.43 -8.80 3.39
N VAL A 441 8.09 -9.64 4.34
CA VAL A 441 7.83 -11.07 4.12
C VAL A 441 6.34 -11.29 3.93
N SER A 442 5.95 -11.86 2.79
CA SER A 442 4.61 -12.40 2.60
C SER A 442 4.56 -13.85 3.05
N LEU A 443 3.77 -14.11 4.09
CA LEU A 443 3.51 -15.43 4.69
C LEU A 443 2.18 -16.03 4.22
N ASN A 444 1.37 -15.27 3.48
CA ASN A 444 0.16 -15.72 2.80
C ASN A 444 0.22 -15.40 1.31
N ARG A 445 -0.63 -16.09 0.54
CA ARG A 445 -0.82 -15.78 -0.88
C ARG A 445 -2.21 -16.21 -1.35
N GLY A 446 -2.82 -15.41 -2.23
CA GLY A 446 -4.11 -15.76 -2.83
C GLY A 446 -5.17 -16.07 -1.78
N VAL A 447 -5.76 -17.25 -1.84
CA VAL A 447 -6.79 -17.75 -0.91
C VAL A 447 -6.24 -18.77 0.09
N LEU A 448 -4.99 -18.59 0.55
CA LEU A 448 -4.44 -19.42 1.63
C LEU A 448 -5.41 -19.40 2.82
N PRO A 449 -5.86 -20.57 3.34
CA PRO A 449 -6.77 -20.61 4.49
C PRO A 449 -6.20 -19.86 5.70
N HIS A 450 -7.08 -19.17 6.44
CA HIS A 450 -6.67 -18.39 7.61
C HIS A 450 -5.90 -19.21 8.65
N GLU A 451 -6.32 -20.45 8.91
CA GLU A 451 -5.62 -21.34 9.84
C GLU A 451 -4.16 -21.59 9.42
N MET A 452 -3.92 -21.80 8.12
CA MET A 452 -2.57 -21.95 7.59
C MET A 452 -1.77 -20.65 7.68
N PHE A 453 -2.40 -19.49 7.43
CA PHE A 453 -1.72 -18.20 7.60
C PHE A 453 -1.31 -17.96 9.06
N MET A 454 -2.20 -18.24 10.02
CA MET A 454 -1.92 -18.15 11.45
C MET A 454 -0.82 -19.13 11.88
N GLU A 455 -0.82 -20.35 11.35
CA GLU A 455 0.26 -21.31 11.57
C GLU A 455 1.60 -20.80 11.03
N GLN A 456 1.63 -20.28 9.80
CA GLN A 456 2.85 -19.71 9.21
C GLN A 456 3.38 -18.53 10.02
N ILE A 457 2.50 -17.65 10.50
CA ILE A 457 2.88 -16.55 11.42
C ILE A 457 3.55 -17.10 12.69
N ARG A 458 2.92 -18.05 13.37
CA ARG A 458 3.44 -18.60 14.62
C ARG A 458 4.74 -19.38 14.42
N ARG A 459 4.80 -20.21 13.38
CA ARG A 459 5.96 -21.04 13.06
C ARG A 459 7.15 -20.18 12.64
N PHE A 460 6.93 -19.20 11.77
CA PHE A 460 7.97 -18.25 11.37
C PHE A 460 8.48 -17.46 12.58
N ALA A 461 7.61 -16.98 13.46
CA ALA A 461 8.01 -16.27 14.67
C ALA A 461 8.84 -17.14 15.63
N ALA A 462 8.52 -18.42 15.75
CA ALA A 462 9.24 -19.32 16.64
C ALA A 462 10.58 -19.78 16.08
N GLU A 463 10.65 -20.08 14.78
CA GLU A 463 11.78 -20.80 14.19
C GLU A 463 12.68 -19.94 13.28
N VAL A 464 12.18 -18.83 12.74
CA VAL A 464 12.91 -18.04 11.72
C VAL A 464 13.20 -16.62 12.23
N LEU A 465 12.19 -15.96 12.80
CA LEU A 465 12.26 -14.57 13.23
C LEU A 465 13.45 -14.26 14.18
N PRO A 466 13.78 -15.11 15.18
CA PRO A 466 14.92 -14.84 16.07
C PRO A 466 16.27 -14.81 15.34
N ALA A 467 16.45 -15.64 14.31
CA ALA A 467 17.65 -15.65 13.49
C ALA A 467 17.76 -14.36 12.67
N LEU A 468 16.64 -13.89 12.10
CA LEU A 468 16.62 -12.63 11.34
C LEU A 468 16.88 -11.42 12.24
N GLN A 469 16.19 -11.31 13.37
CA GLN A 469 16.33 -10.20 14.32
C GLN A 469 17.61 -10.24 15.16
N SER A 470 18.46 -11.27 15.02
CA SER A 470 19.82 -11.28 15.55
C SER A 470 20.89 -11.04 14.49
N HIS A 471 20.54 -11.22 13.20
CA HIS A 471 21.45 -10.96 12.09
C HIS A 471 21.68 -9.46 11.89
N ARG A 472 22.93 -9.11 11.56
CA ARG A 472 23.34 -7.73 11.28
C ARG A 472 23.82 -7.61 9.84
N VAL A 473 23.13 -6.78 9.07
CA VAL A 473 23.60 -6.39 7.74
C VAL A 473 24.65 -5.30 7.90
N GLU A 474 25.82 -5.48 7.30
CA GLU A 474 26.98 -4.61 7.55
C GLU A 474 27.11 -3.45 6.55
N ARG A 475 26.80 -3.69 5.28
CA ARG A 475 27.04 -2.74 4.18
C ARG A 475 26.07 -2.92 3.02
N VAL A 476 26.12 -1.98 2.07
CA VAL A 476 25.46 -2.09 0.76
C VAL A 476 26.51 -2.47 -0.28
N PRO A 477 26.68 -3.77 -0.63
CA PRO A 477 27.81 -4.21 -1.46
C PRO A 477 27.88 -3.50 -2.82
N ILE A 478 26.73 -3.35 -3.47
CA ILE A 478 26.59 -2.76 -4.81
C ILE A 478 26.96 -1.27 -4.83
N ALA A 479 26.84 -0.59 -3.69
CA ALA A 479 27.21 0.82 -3.58
C ALA A 479 28.73 1.04 -3.60
N GLU A 480 29.49 0.07 -3.09
CA GLU A 480 30.95 0.13 -3.07
C GLU A 480 31.54 -0.03 -4.48
N GLU A 481 30.87 -0.80 -5.35
CA GLU A 481 31.22 -0.93 -6.78
C GLU A 481 31.10 0.38 -7.56
N VAL A 482 30.24 1.31 -7.11
CA VAL A 482 29.99 2.59 -7.79
C VAL A 482 30.95 3.69 -7.32
N ALA A 483 31.52 3.53 -6.12
CA ALA A 483 32.48 4.47 -5.54
C ALA A 483 33.94 4.19 -5.96
N ALA A 484 34.21 2.99 -6.45
CA ALA A 484 35.47 2.58 -7.08
C ALA A 484 35.47 2.93 -8.58
#